data_AF-A0A6M3K189-F1
#
_entry.id   AF-A0A6M3K189-F1
#
_cell.length_a   1.000
_cell.length_b   1.000
_cell.length_c   1.000
_cell.angle_alpha   90.00
_cell.angle_beta   90.00
_cell.angle_gamma   90.00
#
_symmetry.space_group_name_H-M   'P 1'
#
loop_
_entity.id
_entity.type
_entity.pdbx_description
1 polymer ?
#
loop_
_entity_poly.entity_id
_entity_poly.type
_entity_poly.pdbx_seq_one_letter_code
_entity_poly.pdbx_strand_id
1 'polypeptide(L)'
;MAERKPGKKQIGNISAVPFRGGADTVHERALIPSGGFSMVQNMRNRHPGLVQRAGQAEFNTTADAALKTLTLHQFSKGKITERHFFRQDSDNDVLEATNNPPTANTTFGSEVHSGSASPIPASWAELDDLLVYSNGVDQHQIYAGTANYVKAFIKYDHASVAPPDIPENGYDYTYDVTDGQATTYANLSSLNTIAAFECIYINTPIPANRLTWTFGTSKPNGTA
;
A
#
# COMPACT_ATOMS: atom_id res chain seq x y z
N MET A 1 20.14 56.65 -56.27
CA MET A 1 18.93 56.11 -55.61
C MET A 1 19.41 55.33 -54.40
N ALA A 2 19.34 55.90 -53.20
CA ALA A 2 19.96 55.32 -52.00
C ALA A 2 19.05 54.27 -51.37
N GLU A 3 19.60 53.09 -51.12
CA GLU A 3 18.94 51.93 -50.53
C GLU A 3 18.51 52.23 -49.09
N ARG A 4 17.19 52.18 -48.83
CA ARG A 4 16.63 52.35 -47.47
C ARG A 4 16.91 51.08 -46.66
N LYS A 5 17.86 51.15 -45.73
CA LYS A 5 18.07 50.10 -44.71
C LYS A 5 16.78 49.92 -43.88
N PRO A 6 16.31 48.69 -43.63
CA PRO A 6 15.14 48.45 -42.79
C PRO A 6 15.44 48.90 -41.35
N GLY A 7 14.55 49.73 -40.80
CA GLY A 7 14.67 50.25 -39.44
C GLY A 7 14.75 49.10 -38.42
N LYS A 8 15.76 49.12 -37.55
CA LYS A 8 15.89 48.20 -36.42
C LYS A 8 14.63 48.33 -35.54
N LYS A 9 13.83 47.27 -35.41
CA LYS A 9 12.76 47.21 -34.40
C LYS A 9 13.39 47.42 -33.02
N GLN A 10 12.99 48.47 -32.30
CA GLN A 10 13.38 48.66 -30.89
C GLN A 10 12.77 47.52 -30.06
N ILE A 11 13.62 46.60 -29.58
CA ILE A 11 13.25 45.48 -28.69
C ILE A 11 13.08 45.96 -27.23
N GLY A 12 13.23 47.26 -26.96
CA GLY A 12 13.26 47.82 -25.61
C GLY A 12 11.90 48.09 -24.95
N ASN A 13 10.79 48.05 -25.70
CA ASN A 13 9.44 48.34 -25.20
C ASN A 13 8.52 47.10 -25.24
N ILE A 14 9.04 45.91 -24.95
CA ILE A 14 8.16 44.76 -24.68
C ILE A 14 7.57 44.99 -23.29
N SER A 15 6.28 45.33 -23.23
CA SER A 15 5.55 45.38 -21.96
C SER A 15 5.71 44.03 -21.27
N ALA A 16 6.18 44.03 -20.03
CA ALA A 16 6.21 42.83 -19.22
C ALA A 16 4.76 42.35 -19.06
N VAL A 17 4.35 41.32 -19.81
CA VAL A 17 3.02 40.75 -19.70
C VAL A 17 2.99 39.89 -18.45
N PRO A 18 2.12 40.18 -17.46
CA PRO A 18 2.05 39.39 -16.25
C PRO A 18 1.61 37.96 -16.59
N PHE A 19 2.34 37.00 -16.02
CA PHE A 19 2.10 35.58 -16.17
C PHE A 19 0.73 35.19 -15.57
N ARG A 20 -0.27 35.00 -16.42
CA ARG A 20 -1.66 34.72 -16.01
C ARG A 20 -2.26 33.64 -16.90
N GLY A 21 -1.96 32.37 -16.64
CA GLY A 21 -2.67 31.29 -17.35
C GLY A 21 -2.09 29.89 -17.19
N GLY A 22 -2.89 28.91 -17.65
CA GLY A 22 -2.47 27.54 -17.93
C GLY A 22 -2.13 27.35 -19.42
N ALA A 23 -2.11 26.10 -19.88
CA ALA A 23 -1.89 25.79 -21.29
C ALA A 23 -3.19 25.98 -22.10
N ASP A 24 -3.16 26.78 -23.17
CA ASP A 24 -4.21 26.87 -24.18
C ASP A 24 -3.92 25.82 -25.26
N THR A 25 -4.70 24.75 -25.28
CA THR A 25 -4.60 23.66 -26.25
C THR A 25 -5.62 23.76 -27.38
N VAL A 26 -6.43 24.82 -27.41
CA VAL A 26 -7.56 24.97 -28.34
C VAL A 26 -7.13 25.75 -29.59
N HIS A 27 -6.28 26.76 -29.43
CA HIS A 27 -5.81 27.58 -30.53
C HIS A 27 -4.46 27.09 -31.09
N GLU A 28 -4.25 27.29 -32.41
CA GLU A 28 -2.94 27.06 -33.00
C GLU A 28 -1.88 27.97 -32.37
N ARG A 29 -0.64 27.45 -32.28
CA ARG A 29 0.47 28.10 -31.57
C ARG A 29 0.74 29.55 -32.01
N ALA A 30 0.48 29.87 -33.27
CA ALA A 30 0.67 31.23 -33.81
C ALA A 30 -0.42 32.23 -33.38
N LEU A 31 -1.58 31.73 -32.92
CA LEU A 31 -2.73 32.53 -32.50
C LEU A 31 -2.79 32.74 -30.99
N ILE A 32 -1.88 32.11 -30.23
CA ILE A 32 -1.82 32.26 -28.78
C ILE A 32 -1.34 33.68 -28.45
N PRO A 33 -2.10 34.46 -27.65
CA PRO A 33 -1.71 35.80 -27.27
C PRO A 33 -0.41 35.80 -26.48
N SER A 34 0.35 36.89 -26.59
CA SER A 34 1.59 37.09 -25.83
C SER A 34 1.35 36.88 -24.33
N GLY A 35 2.05 35.92 -23.72
CA GLY A 35 1.85 35.50 -22.32
C GLY A 35 1.07 34.19 -22.12
N GLY A 36 0.49 33.61 -23.18
CA GLY A 36 -0.11 32.28 -23.18
C GLY A 36 0.87 31.18 -23.62
N PHE A 37 0.55 29.92 -23.28
CA PHE A 37 1.40 28.77 -23.59
C PHE A 37 0.59 27.65 -24.25
N SER A 38 1.16 27.01 -25.29
CA SER A 38 0.56 25.81 -25.90
C SER A 38 0.86 24.52 -25.12
N MET A 39 1.82 24.57 -24.18
CA MET A 39 2.20 23.44 -23.33
C MET A 39 2.86 23.93 -22.04
N VAL A 40 2.62 23.22 -20.93
CA VAL A 40 3.29 23.44 -19.64
C VAL A 40 3.81 22.09 -19.15
N GLN A 41 5.12 21.95 -18.98
CA GLN A 41 5.77 20.73 -18.48
C GLN A 41 6.50 21.03 -17.17
N ASN A 42 6.46 20.09 -16.22
CA ASN A 42 7.18 20.15 -14.93
C ASN A 42 6.87 21.39 -14.05
N MET A 43 5.69 21.99 -14.20
CA MET A 43 5.24 23.13 -13.38
C MET A 43 3.91 22.81 -12.65
N ARG A 44 3.65 23.47 -11.52
CA ARG A 44 2.42 23.38 -10.69
C ARG A 44 1.86 24.76 -10.40
N ASN A 45 0.55 24.95 -10.58
CA ASN A 45 -0.13 26.21 -10.26
C ASN A 45 -0.01 26.52 -8.75
N ARG A 46 0.51 27.70 -8.41
CA ARG A 46 0.53 28.23 -7.03
C ARG A 46 0.43 29.74 -7.09
N HIS A 47 -0.60 30.33 -6.51
CA HIS A 47 -0.76 31.79 -6.51
C HIS A 47 0.48 32.48 -5.89
N PRO A 48 1.07 33.53 -6.52
CA PRO A 48 0.72 34.17 -7.79
C PRO A 48 1.57 33.68 -8.98
N GLY A 49 1.34 32.45 -9.48
CA GLY A 49 2.03 31.95 -10.68
C GLY A 49 2.06 30.42 -10.81
N LEU A 50 3.10 29.93 -11.49
CA LEU A 50 3.47 28.52 -11.61
C LEU A 50 4.82 28.33 -10.90
N VAL A 51 4.97 27.27 -10.10
CA VAL A 51 6.24 26.85 -9.51
C VAL A 51 6.71 25.56 -10.15
N GLN A 52 8.01 25.32 -10.24
CA GLN A 52 8.53 24.03 -10.66
C GLN A 52 7.96 22.92 -9.77
N ARG A 53 7.61 21.76 -10.34
CA ARG A 53 7.29 20.57 -9.55
C ARG A 53 8.50 20.25 -8.66
N ALA A 54 8.24 19.87 -7.41
CA ALA A 54 9.30 19.36 -6.55
C ALA A 54 10.00 18.21 -7.27
N GLY A 55 11.34 18.17 -7.20
CA GLY A 55 12.10 17.07 -7.76
C GLY A 55 11.67 15.74 -7.17
N GLN A 56 11.84 14.66 -7.93
CA GLN A 56 11.79 13.32 -7.34
C GLN A 56 13.05 13.16 -6.48
N ALA A 57 12.88 12.82 -5.21
CA ALA A 57 14.01 12.43 -4.39
C ALA A 57 14.43 11.03 -4.84
N GLU A 58 15.63 10.93 -5.44
CA GLU A 58 16.27 9.66 -5.70
C GLU A 58 16.60 9.03 -4.35
N PHE A 59 15.95 7.92 -4.04
CA PHE A 59 16.27 7.12 -2.86
C PHE A 59 17.24 6.03 -3.28
N ASN A 60 18.44 6.06 -2.70
CA ASN A 60 19.40 4.97 -2.84
C ASN A 60 18.78 3.72 -2.20
N THR A 61 18.48 2.71 -3.02
CA THR A 61 18.50 1.34 -2.55
C THR A 61 19.97 0.94 -2.58
N THR A 62 20.51 0.45 -1.46
CA THR A 62 21.72 -0.36 -1.53
C THR A 62 21.32 -1.60 -2.31
N ALA A 63 21.56 -1.59 -3.62
CA ALA A 63 21.59 -2.79 -4.42
C ALA A 63 22.45 -3.80 -3.65
N ASP A 64 21.94 -5.01 -3.50
CA ASP A 64 22.85 -6.10 -3.20
C ASP A 64 23.91 -6.08 -4.31
N ALA A 65 25.19 -6.01 -3.94
CA ALA A 65 26.26 -5.77 -4.91
C ALA A 65 26.36 -6.89 -5.97
N ALA A 66 25.71 -8.04 -5.73
CA ALA A 66 25.68 -9.18 -6.63
C ALA A 66 24.58 -9.10 -7.71
N LEU A 67 23.42 -8.51 -7.42
CA LEU A 67 22.21 -8.67 -8.23
C LEU A 67 21.49 -7.34 -8.45
N LYS A 68 20.96 -7.15 -9.67
CA LYS A 68 20.29 -5.91 -10.05
C LYS A 68 18.82 -5.97 -9.65
N THR A 69 18.32 -4.91 -9.05
CA THR A 69 16.88 -4.73 -8.84
C THR A 69 16.15 -4.53 -10.16
N LEU A 70 15.13 -5.35 -10.42
CA LEU A 70 14.25 -5.23 -11.57
C LEU A 70 13.02 -4.39 -11.27
N THR A 71 12.36 -4.66 -10.13
CA THR A 71 11.14 -3.94 -9.71
C THR A 71 11.09 -3.76 -8.20
N LEU A 72 10.34 -2.74 -7.77
CA LEU A 72 10.02 -2.45 -6.38
C LEU A 72 8.51 -2.31 -6.27
N HIS A 73 7.92 -2.88 -5.23
CA HIS A 73 6.48 -2.76 -4.96
C HIS A 73 6.21 -2.62 -3.47
N GLN A 74 5.24 -1.77 -3.11
CA GLN A 74 4.77 -1.68 -1.73
C GLN A 74 3.37 -2.25 -1.64
N PHE A 75 3.25 -3.38 -0.95
CA PHE A 75 1.97 -3.96 -0.58
C PHE A 75 1.41 -3.26 0.66
N SER A 76 0.11 -2.99 0.66
CA SER A 76 -0.59 -2.47 1.83
C SER A 76 -1.97 -3.09 1.97
N LYS A 77 -2.35 -3.47 3.20
CA LYS A 77 -3.72 -3.89 3.48
C LYS A 77 -4.62 -2.71 3.79
N GLY A 78 -5.89 -2.85 3.41
CA GLY A 78 -6.90 -1.81 3.62
C GLY A 78 -7.52 -1.82 5.02
N LYS A 79 -7.57 -2.99 5.68
CA LYS A 79 -8.29 -3.18 6.96
C LYS A 79 -7.40 -3.26 8.20
N ILE A 80 -6.11 -3.49 8.03
CA ILE A 80 -5.11 -3.49 9.11
C ILE A 80 -3.90 -2.67 8.69
N THR A 81 -3.17 -2.15 9.67
CA THR A 81 -1.94 -1.40 9.42
C THR A 81 -0.78 -2.35 9.15
N GLU A 82 -0.89 -3.11 8.07
CA GLU A 82 0.13 -4.02 7.55
C GLU A 82 0.61 -3.50 6.20
N ARG A 83 1.92 -3.37 6.04
CA ARG A 83 2.55 -3.02 4.76
C ARG A 83 3.82 -3.86 4.60
N HIS A 84 4.21 -4.11 3.37
CA HIS A 84 5.44 -4.82 3.06
C HIS A 84 6.07 -4.17 1.83
N PHE A 85 7.38 -3.98 1.85
CA PHE A 85 8.10 -3.41 0.73
C PHE A 85 8.97 -4.48 0.08
N PHE A 86 8.68 -4.78 -1.18
CA PHE A 86 9.29 -5.87 -1.93
C PHE A 86 10.23 -5.35 -3.00
N ARG A 87 11.25 -6.18 -3.27
CA ARG A 87 12.21 -6.01 -4.35
C ARG A 87 12.32 -7.31 -5.12
N GLN A 88 12.19 -7.24 -6.44
CA GLN A 88 12.54 -8.34 -7.32
C GLN A 88 13.96 -8.14 -7.81
N ASP A 89 14.81 -9.15 -7.65
CA ASP A 89 16.19 -9.15 -8.12
C ASP A 89 16.34 -9.84 -9.49
N SER A 90 17.50 -9.68 -10.11
CA SER A 90 17.78 -10.11 -11.49
C SER A 90 17.85 -11.62 -11.68
N ASP A 91 17.96 -12.38 -10.59
CA ASP A 91 17.80 -13.82 -10.54
C ASP A 91 16.35 -14.27 -10.31
N ASN A 92 15.42 -13.30 -10.20
CA ASN A 92 13.98 -13.44 -10.02
C ASN A 92 13.50 -13.66 -8.58
N ASP A 93 14.40 -13.59 -7.62
CA ASP A 93 14.02 -13.69 -6.22
C ASP A 93 13.31 -12.42 -5.76
N VAL A 94 12.29 -12.61 -4.93
CA VAL A 94 11.52 -11.52 -4.31
C VAL A 94 11.91 -11.45 -2.84
N LEU A 95 12.57 -10.37 -2.48
CA LEU A 95 13.02 -10.10 -1.12
C LEU A 95 12.12 -9.06 -0.45
N GLU A 96 11.95 -9.19 0.86
CA GLU A 96 11.22 -8.22 1.67
C GLU A 96 12.17 -7.28 2.42
N ALA A 97 11.82 -6.00 2.50
CA ALA A 97 12.48 -5.04 3.35
C ALA A 97 12.46 -5.48 4.83
N THR A 98 13.60 -5.31 5.50
CA THR A 98 13.76 -5.60 6.93
C THR A 98 13.05 -4.60 7.86
N ASN A 99 12.56 -3.48 7.32
CA ASN A 99 11.84 -2.47 8.07
C ASN A 99 10.65 -1.91 7.28
N ASN A 100 9.63 -1.48 8.02
CA ASN A 100 8.44 -0.85 7.49
C ASN A 100 7.97 0.25 8.46
N PRO A 101 7.89 1.54 8.05
CA PRO A 101 8.15 2.05 6.70
C PRO A 101 9.63 1.97 6.32
N PRO A 102 9.95 1.78 5.02
CA PRO A 102 11.32 1.80 4.55
C PRO A 102 11.94 3.18 4.72
N THR A 103 13.22 3.20 5.05
CA THR A 103 14.05 4.40 5.22
C THR A 103 15.21 4.36 4.22
N ALA A 104 16.00 5.43 4.15
CA ALA A 104 17.24 5.39 3.39
C ALA A 104 18.11 4.20 3.86
N ASN A 105 18.68 3.45 2.90
CA ASN A 105 19.50 2.25 3.15
C ASN A 105 18.76 1.08 3.81
N THR A 106 17.43 0.98 3.66
CA THR A 106 16.69 -0.24 4.01
C THR A 106 17.33 -1.47 3.36
N THR A 107 17.69 -2.44 4.20
CA THR A 107 18.15 -3.75 3.74
C THR A 107 16.95 -4.62 3.37
N PHE A 108 17.06 -5.35 2.27
CA PHE A 108 16.13 -6.43 1.92
C PHE A 108 16.66 -7.73 2.53
N GLY A 109 15.84 -8.37 3.34
CA GLY A 109 16.18 -9.51 4.17
C GLY A 109 15.92 -10.83 3.43
N SER A 110 15.04 -11.66 3.99
CA SER A 110 14.75 -12.98 3.44
C SER A 110 13.96 -12.95 2.14
N GLU A 111 14.16 -14.00 1.34
CA GLU A 111 13.32 -14.34 0.20
C GLU A 111 11.91 -14.69 0.66
N VAL A 112 10.94 -14.00 0.08
CA VAL A 112 9.51 -14.31 0.20
C VAL A 112 9.09 -15.28 -0.89
N HIS A 113 9.69 -15.15 -2.06
CA HIS A 113 9.53 -16.10 -3.16
C HIS A 113 10.85 -16.26 -3.90
N SER A 114 11.20 -17.51 -4.21
CA SER A 114 12.34 -17.83 -5.06
C SER A 114 11.85 -18.07 -6.49
N GLY A 115 12.43 -17.36 -7.45
CA GLY A 115 11.97 -17.34 -8.83
C GLY A 115 12.82 -18.18 -9.78
N SER A 116 12.26 -18.58 -10.93
CA SER A 116 13.02 -19.24 -11.99
C SER A 116 13.88 -18.25 -12.79
N ALA A 117 15.00 -18.72 -13.35
CA ALA A 117 15.91 -17.88 -14.12
C ALA A 117 15.26 -17.23 -15.37
N SER A 118 15.89 -16.16 -15.86
CA SER A 118 15.43 -15.32 -16.99
C SER A 118 14.12 -14.55 -16.74
N PRO A 119 13.97 -13.85 -15.60
CA PRO A 119 12.77 -13.08 -15.33
C PRO A 119 12.58 -11.92 -16.32
N ILE A 120 11.33 -11.54 -16.52
CA ILE A 120 10.98 -10.17 -16.88
C ILE A 120 10.64 -9.38 -15.60
N PRO A 121 10.73 -8.04 -15.64
CA PRO A 121 10.24 -7.20 -14.56
C PRO A 121 8.81 -7.59 -14.17
N ALA A 122 8.61 -7.88 -12.88
CA ALA A 122 7.35 -8.39 -12.37
C ALA A 122 6.23 -7.35 -12.50
N SER A 123 5.04 -7.84 -12.84
CA SER A 123 3.80 -7.10 -12.71
C SER A 123 3.20 -7.40 -11.34
N TRP A 124 2.80 -6.35 -10.64
CA TRP A 124 2.22 -6.40 -9.30
C TRP A 124 0.78 -5.90 -9.37
N ALA A 125 -0.12 -6.61 -8.69
CA ALA A 125 -1.51 -6.18 -8.56
C ALA A 125 -2.00 -6.49 -7.16
N GLU A 126 -2.81 -5.60 -6.60
CA GLU A 126 -3.48 -5.81 -5.33
C GLU A 126 -4.96 -6.07 -5.60
N LEU A 127 -5.45 -7.21 -5.12
CA LEU A 127 -6.85 -7.61 -5.14
C LEU A 127 -7.29 -7.76 -3.69
N ASP A 128 -8.09 -6.81 -3.22
CA ASP A 128 -8.43 -6.66 -1.80
C ASP A 128 -7.16 -6.58 -0.93
N ASP A 129 -6.94 -7.55 -0.05
CA ASP A 129 -5.77 -7.65 0.84
C ASP A 129 -4.77 -8.72 0.36
N LEU A 130 -4.81 -9.05 -0.94
CA LEU A 130 -3.91 -10.00 -1.59
C LEU A 130 -3.04 -9.32 -2.62
N LEU A 131 -1.73 -9.56 -2.52
CA LEU A 131 -0.80 -9.24 -3.58
C LEU A 131 -0.74 -10.40 -4.56
N VAL A 132 -0.96 -10.12 -5.83
CA VAL A 132 -0.69 -11.04 -6.94
C VAL A 132 0.53 -10.51 -7.68
N TYR A 133 1.51 -11.38 -7.90
CA TYR A 133 2.66 -11.02 -8.74
C TYR A 133 2.92 -12.05 -9.83
N SER A 134 3.45 -11.54 -10.94
CA SER A 134 3.79 -12.34 -12.11
C SER A 134 5.10 -11.84 -12.71
N ASN A 135 6.05 -12.76 -12.90
CA ASN A 135 7.38 -12.48 -13.46
C ASN A 135 7.57 -13.05 -14.88
N GLY A 136 6.50 -13.55 -15.49
CA GLY A 136 6.48 -14.08 -16.86
C GLY A 136 7.17 -15.43 -17.06
N VAL A 137 7.71 -16.05 -16.01
CA VAL A 137 8.36 -17.37 -16.07
C VAL A 137 7.66 -18.36 -15.16
N ASP A 138 7.41 -17.98 -13.91
CA ASP A 138 6.77 -18.83 -12.92
C ASP A 138 5.24 -18.71 -12.97
N GLN A 139 4.56 -19.69 -12.35
CA GLN A 139 3.14 -19.59 -12.08
C GLN A 139 2.87 -18.33 -11.24
N HIS A 140 1.75 -17.65 -11.51
CA HIS A 140 1.34 -16.48 -10.72
C HIS A 140 1.32 -16.81 -9.23
N GLN A 141 1.93 -15.93 -8.46
CA GLN A 141 2.11 -16.10 -7.04
C GLN A 141 1.17 -15.16 -6.29
N ILE A 142 0.72 -15.60 -5.14
CA ILE A 142 -0.20 -14.85 -4.27
C ILE A 142 0.43 -14.72 -2.90
N TYR A 143 0.51 -13.49 -2.40
CA TYR A 143 0.99 -13.18 -1.07
C TYR A 143 -0.13 -12.52 -0.26
N ALA A 144 -0.45 -13.12 0.89
CA ALA A 144 -1.58 -12.71 1.74
C ALA A 144 -1.13 -11.90 2.97
N GLY A 145 0.13 -11.48 3.08
CA GLY A 145 0.65 -10.87 4.30
C GLY A 145 0.89 -11.86 5.43
N THR A 146 1.23 -11.33 6.60
CA THR A 146 1.54 -12.06 7.83
C THR A 146 0.43 -12.01 8.87
N ALA A 147 -0.49 -11.04 8.76
CA ALA A 147 -1.59 -10.84 9.70
C ALA A 147 -2.96 -10.94 9.01
N ASN A 148 -3.94 -11.58 9.66
CA ASN A 148 -5.33 -11.53 9.22
C ASN A 148 -6.16 -10.75 10.22
N TYR A 149 -7.12 -9.97 9.72
CA TYR A 149 -8.09 -9.32 10.58
C TYR A 149 -9.27 -10.25 10.84
N VAL A 150 -9.88 -10.08 12.01
CA VAL A 150 -11.11 -10.76 12.37
C VAL A 150 -12.28 -9.89 11.90
N LYS A 151 -13.17 -10.45 11.06
CA LYS A 151 -14.41 -9.80 10.61
C LYS A 151 -15.50 -9.91 11.66
N ALA A 152 -15.54 -11.02 12.38
CA ALA A 152 -16.46 -11.23 13.49
C ALA A 152 -15.85 -12.16 14.53
N PHE A 153 -16.04 -11.85 15.81
CA PHE A 153 -15.72 -12.71 16.94
C PHE A 153 -16.95 -12.84 17.82
N ILE A 154 -17.62 -14.00 17.76
CA ILE A 154 -18.87 -14.25 18.48
C ILE A 154 -18.64 -15.33 19.53
N LYS A 155 -18.94 -14.99 20.79
CA LYS A 155 -19.10 -15.97 21.87
C LYS A 155 -20.53 -16.50 21.82
N TYR A 156 -20.71 -17.75 21.46
CA TYR A 156 -22.00 -18.41 21.53
C TYR A 156 -22.29 -18.83 22.98
N ASP A 157 -23.40 -18.33 23.53
CA ASP A 157 -23.82 -18.61 24.90
C ASP A 157 -25.16 -19.36 24.87
N HIS A 158 -25.08 -20.69 24.84
CA HIS A 158 -26.25 -21.55 24.96
C HIS A 158 -25.87 -22.86 25.63
N ALA A 159 -26.49 -23.14 26.79
CA ALA A 159 -26.10 -24.27 27.64
C ALA A 159 -26.82 -25.59 27.29
N SER A 160 -27.77 -25.59 26.35
CA SER A 160 -28.73 -26.70 26.20
C SER A 160 -29.05 -27.12 24.76
N VAL A 161 -28.53 -26.43 23.74
CA VAL A 161 -28.79 -26.75 22.33
C VAL A 161 -27.50 -26.63 21.53
N ALA A 162 -27.25 -27.59 20.65
CA ALA A 162 -26.12 -27.54 19.72
C ALA A 162 -26.18 -26.25 18.89
N PRO A 163 -25.06 -25.54 18.73
CA PRO A 163 -25.07 -24.30 17.98
C PRO A 163 -25.35 -24.59 16.50
N PRO A 164 -26.10 -23.72 15.80
CA PRO A 164 -26.26 -23.82 14.35
C PRO A 164 -24.93 -23.51 13.63
N ASP A 165 -24.84 -23.88 12.34
CA ASP A 165 -23.64 -23.63 11.52
C ASP A 165 -23.25 -22.14 11.48
N ILE A 166 -24.25 -21.26 11.55
CA ILE A 166 -24.08 -19.81 11.72
C ILE A 166 -24.85 -19.40 12.98
N PRO A 167 -24.18 -19.02 14.08
CA PRO A 167 -24.84 -18.63 15.32
C PRO A 167 -25.66 -17.34 15.13
N GLU A 168 -26.96 -17.42 15.44
CA GLU A 168 -27.86 -16.26 15.47
C GLU A 168 -27.87 -15.55 16.84
N ASN A 169 -27.41 -16.25 17.88
CA ASN A 169 -27.36 -15.76 19.25
C ASN A 169 -25.91 -15.77 19.75
N GLY A 170 -25.55 -14.82 20.61
CA GLY A 170 -24.21 -14.75 21.20
C GLY A 170 -23.82 -13.33 21.59
N TYR A 171 -22.65 -13.21 22.21
CA TYR A 171 -22.04 -11.92 22.50
C TYR A 171 -20.99 -11.63 21.44
N ASP A 172 -21.12 -10.47 20.81
CA ASP A 172 -20.19 -9.98 19.80
C ASP A 172 -19.03 -9.22 20.46
N TYR A 173 -17.83 -9.79 20.42
CA TYR A 173 -16.59 -9.16 20.88
C TYR A 173 -15.71 -8.69 19.72
N THR A 174 -16.27 -8.54 18.51
CA THR A 174 -15.51 -8.16 17.31
C THR A 174 -14.74 -6.86 17.51
N TYR A 175 -15.37 -5.85 18.14
CA TYR A 175 -14.71 -4.57 18.37
C TYR A 175 -13.49 -4.72 19.30
N ASP A 176 -13.64 -5.44 20.41
CA ASP A 176 -12.57 -5.63 21.39
C ASP A 176 -11.39 -6.44 20.82
N VAL A 177 -11.64 -7.30 19.83
CA VAL A 177 -10.58 -8.09 19.15
C VAL A 177 -9.91 -7.30 18.01
N THR A 178 -10.57 -6.27 17.47
CA THR A 178 -10.11 -5.54 16.27
C THR A 178 -9.60 -4.13 16.53
N ASP A 179 -9.87 -3.54 17.69
CA ASP A 179 -9.46 -2.18 18.04
C ASP A 179 -7.94 -1.99 18.21
N GLY A 180 -7.20 -3.10 18.34
CA GLY A 180 -5.74 -3.13 18.47
C GLY A 180 -5.21 -2.60 19.80
N GLN A 181 -6.06 -2.36 20.80
CA GLN A 181 -5.64 -1.88 22.11
C GLN A 181 -5.24 -3.06 23.00
N ALA A 182 -4.10 -2.97 23.68
CA ALA A 182 -3.64 -4.03 24.58
C ALA A 182 -4.51 -4.17 25.86
N THR A 183 -5.41 -3.22 26.10
CA THR A 183 -6.28 -3.15 27.30
C THR A 183 -7.67 -3.71 27.07
N THR A 184 -8.08 -3.91 25.83
CA THR A 184 -9.37 -4.50 25.45
C THR A 184 -9.15 -5.96 25.11
N TYR A 185 -10.04 -6.81 25.60
CA TYR A 185 -9.95 -8.25 25.39
C TYR A 185 -11.35 -8.85 25.41
N ALA A 186 -11.57 -9.87 24.58
CA ALA A 186 -12.78 -10.67 24.65
C ALA A 186 -12.81 -11.42 25.99
N ASN A 187 -13.80 -11.12 26.83
CA ASN A 187 -13.93 -11.78 28.12
C ASN A 187 -14.60 -13.15 27.98
N LEU A 188 -13.79 -14.20 28.10
CA LEU A 188 -14.23 -15.60 28.03
C LEU A 188 -14.43 -16.24 29.41
N SER A 189 -14.36 -15.47 30.51
CA SER A 189 -14.37 -16.01 31.88
C SER A 189 -15.67 -16.70 32.29
N SER A 190 -16.74 -16.45 31.55
CA SER A 190 -18.06 -17.05 31.77
C SER A 190 -18.31 -18.25 30.86
N LEU A 191 -17.30 -18.71 30.08
CA LEU A 191 -17.36 -20.04 29.49
C LEU A 191 -17.24 -21.01 30.67
N ASN A 192 -18.37 -21.48 31.17
CA ASN A 192 -18.40 -22.35 32.33
C ASN A 192 -17.78 -23.71 31.97
N THR A 193 -17.35 -24.44 33.00
CA THR A 193 -16.88 -25.82 32.92
C THR A 193 -17.74 -26.66 31.97
N ILE A 194 -17.24 -26.88 30.74
CA ILE A 194 -17.70 -27.86 29.74
C ILE A 194 -19.23 -28.03 29.75
N ALA A 195 -19.99 -26.93 29.75
CA ALA A 195 -21.39 -27.04 29.38
C ALA A 195 -21.40 -27.50 27.92
N ALA A 196 -22.17 -28.55 27.62
CA ALA A 196 -22.36 -28.97 26.24
C ALA A 196 -22.84 -27.72 25.48
N PHE A 197 -22.08 -27.28 24.46
CA PHE A 197 -22.47 -26.26 23.49
C PHE A 197 -22.02 -24.79 23.72
N GLU A 198 -21.11 -24.49 24.65
CA GLU A 198 -20.40 -23.20 24.63
C GLU A 198 -19.28 -23.19 23.56
N CYS A 199 -19.34 -22.28 22.59
CA CYS A 199 -18.40 -22.25 21.46
C CYS A 199 -17.99 -20.81 21.09
N ILE A 200 -16.84 -20.69 20.42
CA ILE A 200 -16.35 -19.42 19.84
C ILE A 200 -16.38 -19.53 18.33
N TYR A 201 -16.99 -18.54 17.69
CA TYR A 201 -17.06 -18.42 16.23
C TYR A 201 -16.21 -17.23 15.78
N ILE A 202 -15.32 -17.49 14.82
CA ILE A 202 -14.42 -16.48 14.26
C ILE A 202 -14.61 -16.45 12.76
N ASN A 203 -14.95 -15.28 12.24
CA ASN A 203 -14.99 -15.03 10.81
C ASN A 203 -13.72 -14.28 10.41
N THR A 204 -12.94 -14.85 9.49
CA THR A 204 -11.76 -14.22 8.91
C THR A 204 -11.89 -14.20 7.38
N PRO A 205 -11.30 -13.20 6.69
CA PRO A 205 -11.16 -13.24 5.24
C PRO A 205 -10.44 -14.51 4.76
N ILE A 206 -10.77 -14.93 3.54
CA ILE A 206 -10.08 -16.02 2.85
C ILE A 206 -9.07 -15.40 1.88
N PRO A 207 -7.85 -15.94 1.75
CA PRO A 207 -7.28 -17.06 2.50
C PRO A 207 -6.86 -16.66 3.93
N ALA A 208 -7.34 -17.39 4.92
CA ALA A 208 -6.84 -17.27 6.29
C ALA A 208 -5.55 -18.08 6.41
N ASN A 209 -4.40 -17.40 6.44
CA ASN A 209 -3.10 -18.08 6.53
C ASN A 209 -2.58 -18.23 7.97
N ARG A 210 -3.10 -17.43 8.92
CA ARG A 210 -2.68 -17.45 10.32
C ARG A 210 -3.72 -16.81 11.25
N LEU A 211 -4.00 -17.48 12.38
CA LEU A 211 -4.77 -16.94 13.52
C LEU A 211 -3.92 -17.15 14.79
N THR A 212 -3.69 -16.09 15.56
CA THR A 212 -2.87 -16.14 16.79
C THR A 212 -3.72 -15.78 18.00
N TRP A 213 -3.62 -16.57 19.06
CA TRP A 213 -4.31 -16.35 20.33
C TRP A 213 -3.30 -15.98 21.41
N THR A 214 -3.61 -14.96 22.20
CA THR A 214 -2.85 -14.63 23.41
C THR A 214 -3.80 -14.61 24.58
N PHE A 215 -3.55 -15.44 25.60
CA PHE A 215 -4.33 -15.44 26.83
C PHE A 215 -3.73 -14.44 27.81
N GLY A 216 -4.56 -13.50 28.31
CA GLY A 216 -4.14 -12.55 29.35
C GLY A 216 -3.80 -13.29 30.64
N THR A 217 -2.61 -13.02 31.19
CA THR A 217 -2.10 -13.63 32.43
C THR A 217 -2.73 -13.00 33.67
N SER A 218 -4.04 -13.13 33.86
CA SER A 218 -4.69 -12.72 35.12
C SER A 218 -5.11 -13.90 35.99
N LYS A 219 -5.02 -15.15 35.52
CA LYS A 219 -5.11 -16.34 36.38
C LYS A 219 -4.06 -17.37 35.98
N PRO A 220 -3.21 -17.86 36.91
CA PRO A 220 -2.41 -19.05 36.65
C PRO A 220 -3.36 -20.20 36.29
N ASN A 221 -2.97 -21.05 35.34
CA ASN A 221 -3.69 -22.30 35.06
C ASN A 221 -3.94 -22.99 36.40
N GLY A 222 -5.20 -23.04 36.83
CA GLY A 222 -5.60 -23.96 37.88
C GLY A 222 -5.27 -25.35 37.33
N THR A 223 -4.39 -26.05 38.03
CA THR A 223 -4.04 -27.44 37.70
C THR A 223 -5.30 -28.26 37.49
N ALA A 224 -5.26 -29.09 36.43
CA ALA A 224 -6.30 -30.04 36.06
C ALA A 224 -6.68 -30.99 37.21
#